data_AF-A0A3L5GVL7-F1
#
_entry.id   AF-A0A3L5GVL7-F1
#
_cell.length_a   1.000
_cell.length_b   1.000
_cell.length_c   1.000
_cell.angle_alpha   90.00
_cell.angle_beta   90.00
_cell.angle_gamma   90.00
#
_symmetry.space_group_name_H-M   'P 1'
#
loop_
_entity.id
_entity.type
_entity.pdbx_description
1 polymer ?
#
loop_
_entity_poly.entity_id
_entity_poly.type
_entity_poly.pdbx_seq_one_letter_code
_entity_poly.pdbx_strand_id
1 'polypeptide(L)'
;MFKEKLEDYTEEEFLNFLGGLRSTMKDGKPLKGKELEMYWDSLVDHFIEITQHPSGSDLIFYPKSQGDDKPENILKIVKEWRVHRGYPCLKTLNKVDNKTIYGTSSRLANAMMLIT
;
A
#
# COMPACT_ATOMS: atom_id res chain seq x y z
N MET A 1 7.55 -3.64 11.73
CA MET A 1 6.52 -4.67 12.00
C MET A 1 5.59 -4.73 10.80
N PHE A 2 5.17 -5.91 10.37
CA PHE A 2 4.25 -6.07 9.23
C PHE A 2 2.83 -5.66 9.60
N LYS A 3 2.07 -5.16 8.63
CA LYS A 3 0.63 -4.94 8.79
C LYS A 3 -0.09 -6.14 8.20
N GLU A 4 -1.12 -6.61 8.88
CA GLU A 4 -1.81 -7.86 8.55
C GLU A 4 -2.61 -7.79 7.25
N LYS A 5 -3.06 -6.60 6.84
CA LYS A 5 -3.85 -6.42 5.62
C LYS A 5 -3.20 -5.41 4.70
N LEU A 6 -3.31 -5.66 3.39
CA LEU A 6 -2.84 -4.70 2.39
C LEU A 6 -3.52 -3.33 2.54
N GLU A 7 -4.77 -3.31 3.00
CA GLU A 7 -5.59 -2.11 3.19
C GLU A 7 -5.07 -1.18 4.29
N ASP A 8 -4.18 -1.68 5.15
CA ASP A 8 -3.57 -0.88 6.20
C ASP A 8 -2.30 -0.16 5.72
N TYR A 9 -1.74 -0.57 4.57
CA TYR A 9 -0.56 0.04 3.97
C TYR A 9 -0.93 1.26 3.13
N THR A 10 -0.18 2.34 3.30
CA THR A 10 -0.09 3.38 2.27
C THR A 10 0.77 2.90 1.12
N GLU A 11 0.70 3.60 -0.01
CA GLU A 11 1.54 3.29 -1.17
C GLU A 11 3.04 3.36 -0.86
N GLU A 12 3.46 4.39 -0.11
CA GLU A 12 4.85 4.56 0.31
C GLU A 12 5.32 3.43 1.23
N GLU A 13 4.50 3.05 2.23
CA GLU A 13 4.85 1.95 3.14
C GLU A 13 4.95 0.62 2.40
N PHE A 14 4.07 0.37 1.42
CA PHE A 14 4.13 -0.85 0.63
C PHE A 14 5.33 -0.85 -0.32
N LEU A 15 5.70 0.27 -0.93
CA LEU A 15 6.92 0.39 -1.72
C LEU A 15 8.18 0.17 -0.87
N ASN A 16 8.22 0.74 0.34
CA ASN A 16 9.31 0.50 1.29
C ASN A 16 9.41 -0.98 1.67
N PHE A 17 8.26 -1.64 1.90
CA PHE A 17 8.20 -3.07 2.12
C PHE A 17 8.75 -3.88 0.92
N LEU A 18 8.35 -3.53 -0.31
CA LEU A 18 8.86 -4.17 -1.53
C LEU A 18 10.36 -3.95 -1.74
N GLY A 19 10.88 -2.78 -1.36
CA GLY A 19 12.32 -2.53 -1.32
C GLY A 19 13.07 -3.46 -0.36
N GLY A 20 12.42 -3.85 0.75
CA GLY A 20 12.93 -4.81 1.72
C GLY A 20 13.25 -6.19 1.13
N LEU A 21 12.47 -6.65 0.14
CA LEU A 21 12.70 -7.93 -0.57
C LEU A 21 14.03 -7.97 -1.35
N ARG A 22 14.67 -6.82 -1.53
CA ARG A 22 15.95 -6.67 -2.25
C ARG A 22 17.06 -6.16 -1.34
N SER A 23 16.78 -5.99 -0.06
CA SER A 23 17.68 -5.40 0.92
C SER A 23 18.34 -6.48 1.77
N THR A 24 19.62 -6.29 2.09
CA THR A 24 20.33 -7.09 3.12
C THR A 24 20.27 -6.42 4.50
N MET A 25 19.45 -5.37 4.65
CA MET A 25 19.33 -4.55 5.85
C MET A 25 17.92 -4.66 6.42
N LYS A 26 17.82 -4.77 7.74
CA LYS A 26 16.58 -4.67 8.51
C LYS A 26 16.76 -3.65 9.62
N ASP A 27 15.89 -2.64 9.68
CA ASP A 27 15.95 -1.58 10.70
C ASP A 27 17.35 -0.92 10.81
N GLY A 28 18.01 -0.72 9.65
CA GLY A 28 19.35 -0.14 9.56
C GLY A 28 20.50 -1.09 9.92
N LYS A 29 20.22 -2.36 10.24
CA LYS A 29 21.23 -3.36 10.58
C LYS A 29 21.42 -4.37 9.45
N PRO A 30 22.67 -4.69 9.07
CA PRO A 30 22.93 -5.72 8.07
C PRO A 30 22.59 -7.11 8.65
N LEU A 31 21.90 -7.92 7.86
CA LEU A 31 21.66 -9.34 8.11
C LEU A 31 22.51 -10.19 7.16
N LYS A 32 22.88 -11.40 7.58
CA LYS A 32 23.68 -12.34 6.77
C LYS A 32 23.33 -13.79 7.08
N GLY A 33 23.66 -14.69 6.15
CA GLY A 33 23.47 -16.13 6.29
C GLY A 33 22.02 -16.48 6.63
N LYS A 34 21.83 -17.42 7.56
CA LYS A 34 20.51 -17.93 7.96
C LYS A 34 19.53 -16.84 8.43
N GLU A 35 20.02 -15.78 9.09
CA GLU A 35 19.15 -14.69 9.55
C GLU A 35 18.59 -13.88 8.37
N LEU A 36 19.40 -13.65 7.33
CA LEU A 36 18.96 -12.98 6.11
C LEU A 36 17.96 -13.84 5.34
N GLU A 37 18.25 -15.15 5.21
CA GLU A 37 17.36 -16.11 4.55
C GLU A 37 15.99 -16.15 5.24
N MET A 38 15.95 -16.33 6.56
CA MET A 38 14.69 -16.33 7.32
C MET A 38 13.94 -14.99 7.22
N TYR A 39 14.65 -13.88 7.13
CA TYR A 39 14.03 -12.57 6.94
C TYR A 39 13.40 -12.44 5.55
N TRP A 40 14.11 -12.84 4.50
CA TRP A 40 13.57 -12.83 3.14
C TRP A 40 12.38 -13.78 2.98
N ASP A 41 12.45 -14.99 3.52
CA ASP A 41 11.33 -15.93 3.53
C ASP A 41 10.09 -15.28 4.20
N SER A 42 10.28 -14.63 5.36
CA SER A 42 9.18 -13.95 6.05
C SER A 42 8.58 -12.79 5.24
N LEU A 43 9.37 -12.08 4.44
CA LEU A 43 8.87 -11.01 3.58
C LEU A 43 8.07 -11.56 2.40
N VAL A 44 8.54 -12.66 1.81
CA VAL A 44 7.87 -13.32 0.68
C VAL A 44 6.54 -13.93 1.13
N ASP A 45 6.54 -14.65 2.25
CA ASP A 45 5.33 -15.22 2.84
C ASP A 45 4.30 -14.12 3.13
N HIS A 46 4.74 -13.04 3.77
CA HIS A 46 3.90 -11.88 4.05
C HIS A 46 3.33 -11.25 2.78
N PHE A 47 4.15 -11.07 1.74
CA PHE A 47 3.70 -10.54 0.45
C PHE A 47 2.60 -11.41 -0.18
N ILE A 48 2.77 -12.74 -0.17
CA ILE A 48 1.78 -13.68 -0.71
C ILE A 48 0.47 -13.54 0.07
N GLU A 49 0.54 -13.53 1.40
CA GLU A 49 -0.62 -13.46 2.29
C GLU A 49 -1.44 -12.17 2.08
N ILE A 50 -0.80 -11.00 2.11
CA ILE A 50 -1.53 -9.73 2.08
C ILE A 50 -2.01 -9.35 0.68
N THR A 51 -1.26 -9.71 -0.37
CA THR A 51 -1.65 -9.38 -1.74
C THR A 51 -2.74 -10.31 -2.25
N GLN A 52 -2.70 -11.59 -1.84
CA GLN A 52 -3.57 -12.67 -2.30
C GLN A 52 -3.54 -12.85 -3.83
N HIS A 53 -2.52 -12.30 -4.50
CA HIS A 53 -2.41 -12.37 -5.93
C HIS A 53 -2.10 -13.82 -6.33
N PRO A 54 -2.77 -14.39 -7.36
CA PRO A 54 -2.63 -15.81 -7.70
C PRO A 54 -1.23 -16.20 -8.15
N SER A 55 -0.47 -15.26 -8.72
CA SER A 55 0.94 -15.48 -9.06
C SER A 55 1.88 -15.47 -7.85
N GLY A 56 1.41 -15.06 -6.66
CA GLY A 56 2.22 -15.06 -5.44
C GLY A 56 3.62 -14.47 -5.63
N SER A 57 4.63 -15.19 -5.17
CA SER A 57 6.03 -14.81 -5.28
C SER A 57 6.58 -14.78 -6.71
N ASP A 58 5.89 -15.35 -7.71
CA ASP A 58 6.32 -15.27 -9.11
C ASP A 58 6.36 -13.82 -9.60
N LEU A 59 5.56 -12.91 -9.02
CA LEU A 59 5.65 -11.48 -9.32
C LEU A 59 7.04 -10.89 -8.98
N ILE A 60 7.77 -11.51 -8.04
CA ILE A 60 9.07 -11.06 -7.56
C ILE A 60 10.19 -11.81 -8.29
N PHE A 61 10.09 -13.15 -8.40
CA PHE A 61 11.19 -14.00 -8.88
C PHE A 61 11.10 -14.38 -10.36
N TYR A 62 9.89 -14.41 -10.91
CA TYR A 62 9.63 -14.86 -12.29
C TYR A 62 8.71 -13.87 -13.02
N PRO A 63 9.16 -12.60 -13.17
CA PRO A 63 8.35 -11.57 -13.82
C PRO A 63 8.02 -11.97 -15.26
N LYS A 64 6.79 -11.68 -15.69
CA LYS A 64 6.35 -11.97 -17.07
C LYS A 64 7.15 -11.21 -18.11
N SER A 65 7.54 -9.98 -17.79
CA SER A 65 8.33 -9.12 -18.66
C SER A 65 9.50 -8.51 -17.90
N GLN A 66 10.56 -8.15 -18.63
CA GLN A 66 11.71 -7.48 -18.04
C GLN A 66 11.28 -6.17 -17.33
N GLY A 67 11.62 -6.07 -16.04
CA GLY A 67 11.32 -4.89 -15.22
C GLY A 67 9.98 -4.93 -14.51
N ASP A 68 9.12 -5.94 -14.74
CA ASP A 68 7.89 -6.11 -13.96
C ASP A 68 8.19 -6.40 -12.48
N ASP A 69 9.39 -6.90 -12.19
CA ASP A 69 9.87 -7.18 -10.84
C ASP A 69 10.22 -5.91 -10.04
N LYS A 70 10.31 -4.74 -10.68
CA LYS A 70 10.56 -3.48 -9.98
C LYS A 70 9.43 -3.17 -8.98
N PRO A 71 9.73 -2.64 -7.77
CA PRO A 71 8.72 -2.37 -6.75
C PRO A 71 7.49 -1.60 -7.25
N GLU A 72 7.69 -0.58 -8.08
CA GLU A 72 6.63 0.26 -8.62
C GLU A 72 5.72 -0.53 -9.59
N ASN A 73 6.30 -1.45 -10.36
CA ASN A 73 5.57 -2.28 -11.31
C ASN A 73 4.83 -3.42 -10.60
N ILE A 74 5.44 -4.07 -9.61
CA ILE A 74 4.75 -5.05 -8.75
C ILE A 74 3.54 -4.40 -8.07
N LEU A 75 3.75 -3.22 -7.46
CA LEU A 75 2.66 -2.45 -6.86
C LEU A 75 1.52 -2.21 -7.85
N LYS A 76 1.85 -1.76 -9.07
CA LYS A 76 0.86 -1.51 -10.12
C LYS A 76 0.07 -2.78 -10.47
N ILE A 77 0.75 -3.90 -10.70
CA ILE A 77 0.13 -5.20 -11.01
C ILE A 77 -0.82 -5.63 -9.88
N VAL A 78 -0.40 -5.53 -8.62
CA VAL A 78 -1.22 -5.87 -7.46
C VAL A 78 -2.45 -4.97 -7.38
N LYS A 79 -2.30 -3.64 -7.56
CA LYS A 79 -3.42 -2.68 -7.55
C LYS A 79 -4.44 -3.00 -8.64
N GLU A 80 -3.98 -3.17 -9.88
CA GLU A 80 -4.84 -3.45 -11.02
C GLU A 80 -5.63 -4.75 -10.84
N TRP A 81 -4.96 -5.81 -10.37
CA TRP A 81 -5.61 -7.09 -10.10
C TRP A 81 -6.67 -7.00 -8.99
N ARG A 82 -6.36 -6.32 -7.87
CA ARG A 82 -7.31 -6.18 -6.75
C ARG A 82 -8.54 -5.36 -7.13
N VAL A 83 -8.34 -4.25 -7.84
CA VAL A 83 -9.43 -3.42 -8.36
C VAL A 83 -10.32 -4.22 -9.31
N HIS A 84 -9.72 -5.00 -10.22
CA HIS A 84 -10.49 -5.86 -11.14
C HIS A 84 -11.32 -6.93 -10.41
N ARG A 85 -10.84 -7.42 -9.26
CA ARG A 85 -11.55 -8.40 -8.41
C ARG A 85 -12.59 -7.77 -7.47
N GLY A 86 -12.63 -6.44 -7.37
CA GLY A 86 -13.47 -5.73 -6.40
C GLY A 86 -12.98 -5.86 -4.96
N TYR A 87 -11.70 -6.20 -4.76
CA TYR A 87 -11.11 -6.26 -3.42
C TYR A 87 -10.62 -4.88 -2.98
N PRO A 88 -10.69 -4.55 -1.68
CA PRO A 88 -10.17 -3.28 -1.23
C PRO A 88 -8.64 -3.25 -1.39
N CYS A 89 -8.10 -2.06 -1.65
CA CYS A 89 -6.70 -1.85 -1.99
C CYS A 89 -6.00 -1.05 -0.88
N LEU A 90 -4.85 -0.45 -1.17
CA LEU A 90 -4.05 0.33 -0.23
C LEU A 90 -4.84 1.47 0.44
N LYS A 91 -4.43 1.79 1.66
CA LYS A 91 -4.88 2.95 2.42
C LYS A 91 -4.58 4.23 1.63
N THR A 92 -5.63 4.94 1.25
CA THR A 92 -5.49 6.32 0.82
C THR A 92 -5.15 7.19 2.03
N LEU A 93 -4.13 8.04 1.89
CA LEU A 93 -3.94 9.12 2.83
C LEU A 93 -5.14 10.06 2.70
N ASN A 94 -6.00 10.11 3.73
CA ASN A 94 -7.01 11.14 3.84
C ASN A 94 -6.27 12.48 3.94
N LYS A 95 -6.22 13.25 2.85
CA LYS A 95 -5.80 14.64 2.89
C LYS A 95 -6.86 15.40 3.69
N VAL A 96 -6.66 15.54 4.99
CA VAL A 96 -7.40 16.45 5.86
C VAL A 96 -6.29 17.35 6.43
N ASP A 97 -6.20 18.64 6.13
CA ASP A 97 -7.27 19.62 6.27
C ASP A 97 -7.49 20.53 5.06
N ASN A 98 -8.77 20.82 4.84
CA ASN A 98 -9.22 22.01 4.15
C ASN A 98 -8.53 23.23 4.74
N LYS A 99 -8.03 24.08 3.83
CA LYS A 99 -7.83 25.52 4.02
C LYS A 99 -8.78 26.06 5.10
N THR A 100 -8.17 26.64 6.13
CA THR A 100 -8.75 27.49 7.17
C THR A 100 -9.92 28.34 6.61
N ILE A 101 -11.00 28.45 7.41
CA ILE A 101 -12.02 29.54 7.44
C ILE A 101 -12.77 29.82 6.12
N TYR A 102 -14.08 29.60 5.96
CA TYR A 102 -15.25 30.11 6.68
C TYR A 102 -16.24 28.94 6.83
N GLY A 103 -16.87 28.70 7.99
CA GLY A 103 -17.85 29.61 8.57
C GLY A 103 -19.25 29.13 8.19
N THR A 104 -19.92 28.53 9.18
CA THR A 104 -21.38 28.29 9.28
C THR A 104 -22.04 27.32 8.29
N SER A 105 -22.30 26.13 8.83
CA SER A 105 -23.63 25.50 8.84
C SER A 105 -24.77 26.40 8.33
N SER A 106 -25.47 25.95 7.28
CA SER A 106 -26.93 26.07 7.21
C SER A 106 -27.49 25.37 5.96
N ARG A 107 -28.02 24.15 6.11
CA ARG A 107 -29.15 23.67 5.30
C ARG A 107 -30.50 24.22 5.80
N LEU A 108 -30.46 25.25 6.65
CA LEU A 108 -31.60 26.05 7.12
C LEU A 108 -31.63 27.47 6.51
N ALA A 109 -30.83 27.75 5.47
CA ALA A 109 -30.87 29.05 4.79
C ALA A 109 -32.01 29.13 3.74
N ASN A 110 -32.98 28.22 3.82
CA ASN A 110 -34.32 28.41 3.27
C ASN A 110 -35.27 28.71 4.45
N ALA A 111 -35.88 29.89 4.42
CA ALA A 111 -36.92 30.39 5.33
C ALA A 111 -36.48 31.10 6.63
N MET A 112 -35.85 32.28 6.53
CA MET A 112 -36.14 33.46 7.40
C MET A 112 -35.18 34.61 7.09
N MET A 113 -35.49 35.44 6.09
CA MET A 113 -35.40 36.91 6.17
C MET A 113 -36.09 37.51 4.93
N LEU A 114 -37.41 37.69 5.06
CA LEU A 114 -38.14 38.69 4.28
C LEU A 114 -37.65 40.08 4.72
N ILE A 115 -37.83 41.07 3.83
CA ILE A 115 -37.72 42.53 4.02
C ILE A 115 -36.34 43.12 3.68
N THR A 116 -36.14 43.49 2.42
CA THR A 116 -36.12 44.89 1.94
C THR A 116 -36.24 44.93 0.43
#